data_AF-A0A0B4CFE2-F1
#
_entry.id   AF-A0A0B4CFE2-F1
#
_cell.length_a   1.000
_cell.length_b   1.000
_cell.length_c   1.000
_cell.angle_alpha   90.00
_cell.angle_beta   90.00
_cell.angle_gamma   90.00
#
_symmetry.space_group_name_H-M   'P 1'
#
loop_
_entity.id
_entity.type
_entity.pdbx_description
1 polymer ?
#
loop_
_entity_poly.entity_id
_entity_poly.type
_entity_poly.pdbx_seq_one_letter_code
_entity_poly.pdbx_strand_id
1 'polypeptide(L)'
;MAATAVPLVESSTLPGVILVERVRRLVLLSVLLACGYGMFVHGQKQSCIGQASGPGACAELVLSPSPLIFVAAAVIVLLSLKRVVYHAASDDDARRILGRAATGVVVLFVVATVVSLTWLALVPVPDPGEPYAIAFPFPFASGELRMTP
;
A
#
# COMPACT_ATOMS: atom_id res chain seq x y z
N MET A 1 -2.49 -20.17 -61.53
CA MET A 1 -2.91 -20.86 -60.30
C MET A 1 -2.15 -20.23 -59.15
N ALA A 2 -2.77 -19.28 -58.44
CA ALA A 2 -2.10 -18.50 -57.39
C ALA A 2 -2.27 -19.22 -56.05
N ALA A 3 -1.15 -19.55 -55.41
CA ALA A 3 -1.12 -20.08 -54.06
C ALA A 3 -1.58 -18.99 -53.09
N THR A 4 -2.78 -19.14 -52.52
CA THR A 4 -3.24 -18.36 -51.38
C THR A 4 -2.42 -18.76 -50.17
N ALA A 5 -1.44 -17.92 -49.81
CA ALA A 5 -0.79 -17.99 -48.52
C ALA A 5 -1.87 -17.76 -47.44
N VAL A 6 -2.28 -18.83 -46.77
CA VAL A 6 -3.04 -18.75 -45.53
C VAL A 6 -2.13 -18.05 -44.53
N PRO A 7 -2.50 -16.88 -43.97
CA PRO A 7 -1.76 -16.34 -42.85
C PRO A 7 -1.92 -17.37 -41.73
N LEU A 8 -0.83 -18.05 -41.39
CA LEU A 8 -0.70 -18.79 -40.15
C LEU A 8 -0.92 -17.76 -39.06
N VAL A 9 -2.16 -17.65 -38.59
CA VAL A 9 -2.49 -16.95 -37.37
C VAL A 9 -1.55 -17.54 -36.33
N GLU A 10 -0.65 -16.71 -35.85
CA GLU A 10 0.32 -17.01 -34.80
C GLU A 10 -0.44 -17.16 -33.46
N SER A 11 -1.38 -18.11 -33.42
CA SER A 11 -2.20 -18.48 -32.27
C SER A 11 -1.46 -19.43 -31.32
N SER A 12 -0.13 -19.52 -31.43
CA SER A 12 0.72 -20.44 -30.66
C SER A 12 1.43 -19.79 -29.48
N THR A 13 0.81 -18.78 -28.86
CA THR A 13 1.01 -18.45 -27.45
C THR A 13 -0.38 -18.45 -26.82
N LEU A 14 -0.61 -19.34 -25.85
CA LEU A 14 -1.93 -19.55 -25.23
C LEU A 14 -2.66 -18.21 -25.03
N PRO A 15 -3.92 -18.04 -25.48
CA PRO A 15 -4.68 -16.80 -25.31
C PRO A 15 -4.82 -16.35 -23.83
N GLY A 16 -4.45 -17.19 -22.86
CA GLY A 16 -4.35 -16.83 -21.44
C GLY A 16 -2.98 -16.28 -20.99
N VAL A 17 -1.88 -16.48 -21.72
CA VAL A 17 -0.52 -16.15 -21.26
C VAL A 17 -0.30 -14.65 -21.08
N ILE A 18 -0.83 -13.84 -22.00
CA ILE A 18 -0.74 -12.37 -21.93
C ILE A 18 -1.56 -11.83 -20.74
N LEU A 19 -2.70 -12.46 -20.44
CA LEU A 19 -3.53 -12.10 -19.29
C LEU A 19 -2.83 -12.43 -17.96
N VAL A 20 -2.28 -13.65 -17.86
CA VAL A 20 -1.60 -14.14 -16.66
C VAL A 20 -0.36 -13.31 -16.34
N GLU A 21 0.45 -12.97 -17.34
CA GLU A 21 1.65 -12.15 -17.13
C GLU A 21 1.29 -10.74 -16.62
N ARG A 22 0.18 -10.17 -17.11
CA ARG A 22 -0.28 -8.84 -16.68
C ARG A 22 -0.86 -8.87 -15.27
N VAL A 23 -1.62 -9.90 -14.93
CA VAL A 23 -2.11 -10.13 -13.56
C VAL A 23 -0.93 -10.34 -12.62
N ARG A 24 0.06 -11.15 -13.01
CA ARG A 24 1.29 -11.37 -12.24
C ARG A 24 2.04 -10.07 -11.98
N ARG A 25 2.21 -9.23 -13.01
CA ARG A 25 2.83 -7.92 -12.87
C ARG A 25 2.06 -6.99 -11.92
N LEU A 26 0.73 -7.02 -11.96
CA LEU A 26 -0.12 -6.24 -11.05
C LEU A 26 0.00 -6.72 -9.61
N VAL A 27 -0.02 -8.03 -9.39
CA VAL A 27 0.18 -8.65 -8.08
C VAL A 27 1.57 -8.30 -7.54
N LEU A 28 2.64 -8.48 -8.33
CA LEU A 28 4.00 -8.12 -7.93
C LEU A 28 4.14 -6.64 -7.59
N LEU A 29 3.54 -5.74 -8.38
CA LEU A 29 3.48 -4.31 -8.05
C LEU A 29 2.77 -4.08 -6.72
N SER A 30 1.60 -4.68 -6.49
CA SER A 30 0.86 -4.51 -5.24
C SER A 30 1.66 -5.01 -4.02
N VAL A 31 2.41 -6.10 -4.16
CA VAL A 31 3.28 -6.63 -3.10
C VAL A 31 4.46 -5.69 -2.86
N LEU A 32 5.11 -5.19 -3.91
CA LEU A 32 6.21 -4.22 -3.78
C LEU A 32 5.74 -2.93 -3.11
N LEU A 33 4.58 -2.41 -3.50
CA LEU A 33 3.96 -1.23 -2.89
C LEU A 33 3.58 -1.48 -1.43
N ALA A 34 3.04 -2.67 -1.10
CA ALA A 34 2.74 -3.05 0.27
C ALA A 34 4.00 -3.14 1.14
N CYS A 35 5.09 -3.74 0.62
CA CYS A 35 6.38 -3.79 1.30
C CYS A 35 6.97 -2.39 1.50
N GLY A 36 6.95 -1.56 0.47
CA GLY A 36 7.40 -0.17 0.57
C GLY A 36 6.60 0.60 1.61
N TYR A 37 5.26 0.52 1.55
CA TYR A 37 4.36 1.11 2.54
C TYR A 37 4.71 0.69 3.96
N GLY A 38 4.87 -0.62 4.19
CA GLY A 38 5.30 -1.16 5.47
C GLY A 38 6.60 -0.53 5.95
N MET A 39 7.63 -0.50 5.10
CA MET A 39 8.94 0.05 5.47
C MET A 39 8.91 1.57 5.74
N PHE A 40 8.21 2.35 4.92
CA PHE A 40 8.18 3.80 5.05
C PHE A 40 7.31 4.28 6.22
N VAL A 41 6.26 3.54 6.59
CA VAL A 41 5.33 3.95 7.65
C VAL A 41 5.79 3.50 9.06
N HIS A 42 6.77 2.59 9.16
CA HIS A 42 7.46 2.33 10.44
C HIS A 42 8.36 3.52 10.80
N GLY A 43 7.78 4.51 11.47
CA GLY A 43 8.47 5.68 11.97
C GLY A 43 8.43 5.72 13.49
N GLN A 44 9.57 5.96 14.12
CA GLN A 44 9.67 6.21 15.56
C GLN A 44 10.19 7.62 15.81
N LYS A 45 9.58 8.33 16.75
CA LYS A 45 10.08 9.60 17.27
C LYS A 45 10.19 9.48 18.78
N GLN A 46 11.36 9.76 19.33
CA GLN A 46 11.59 9.77 20.78
C GLN A 46 11.99 11.16 21.26
N SER A 47 11.50 11.54 22.43
CA SER A 47 11.93 12.73 23.17
C SER A 47 12.20 12.32 24.61
N CYS A 48 13.37 12.68 25.12
CA CYS A 48 13.76 12.43 26.50
C CYS A 48 14.01 13.77 27.18
N ILE A 49 13.38 13.98 28.34
CA ILE A 49 13.65 15.13 29.19
C ILE A 49 14.50 14.64 30.36
N GLY A 50 15.74 15.11 30.44
CA GLY A 50 16.59 14.89 31.60
C GLY A 50 16.08 15.71 32.78
N GLN A 51 15.72 15.04 33.88
CA GLN A 51 15.36 15.73 35.11
C GLN A 51 16.62 15.97 35.95
N ALA A 52 16.80 17.18 36.49
CA ALA A 52 17.97 17.55 37.28
C ALA A 52 18.10 16.77 38.61
N SER A 53 17.09 15.97 39.01
CA SER A 53 17.01 15.33 40.32
C SER A 53 16.49 13.89 40.30
N GLY A 54 16.49 13.19 39.16
CA GLY A 54 16.02 11.80 39.07
C GLY A 54 16.22 11.16 37.68
N PRO A 55 15.84 9.88 37.50
CA PRO A 55 15.82 9.27 36.17
C PRO A 55 14.92 10.10 35.24
N GLY A 56 15.45 10.37 34.04
CA GLY A 56 14.76 11.18 33.04
C GLY A 56 13.67 10.36 32.36
N ALA A 57 12.48 10.92 32.23
CA ALA A 57 11.40 10.26 31.52
C ALA A 57 11.58 10.41 30.01
N CYS A 58 11.32 9.33 29.28
CA CYS A 58 11.37 9.31 27.82
C CYS A 58 9.98 8.99 27.27
N ALA A 59 9.54 9.79 26.30
CA ALA A 59 8.34 9.56 25.51
C ALA A 59 8.74 9.07 24.12
N GLU A 60 8.29 7.87 23.76
CA GLU A 60 8.51 7.25 22.46
C GLU A 60 7.18 7.11 21.72
N LEU A 61 7.07 7.76 20.56
CA LEU A 61 5.96 7.61 19.65
C LEU A 61 6.36 6.60 18.56
N VAL A 62 5.74 5.42 18.61
CA VAL A 62 5.95 4.36 17.60
C VAL A 62 4.77 4.38 16.64
N LEU A 63 5.02 4.68 15.38
CA LEU A 63 4.03 4.60 14.31
C LEU A 63 4.12 3.23 13.64
N SER A 64 3.00 2.50 13.65
CA SER A 64 2.85 1.20 13.03
C SER A 64 1.97 1.30 11.78
N PRO A 65 2.28 0.56 10.71
CA PRO A 65 1.44 0.52 9.52
C PRO A 65 0.08 -0.12 9.86
N SER A 66 -1.01 0.56 9.49
CA SER A 66 -2.36 0.06 9.76
C SER A 66 -2.66 -1.19 8.92
N PRO A 67 -3.07 -2.31 9.55
CA PRO A 67 -3.44 -3.54 8.82
C PRO A 67 -4.61 -3.32 7.84
N LEU A 68 -5.44 -2.28 8.06
CA LEU A 68 -6.58 -1.96 7.20
C LEU A 68 -6.18 -1.59 5.78
N ILE A 69 -5.03 -0.94 5.58
CA ILE A 69 -4.55 -0.59 4.23
C ILE A 69 -4.20 -1.85 3.44
N PHE A 70 -3.59 -2.84 4.09
CA PHE A 70 -3.30 -4.13 3.46
C PHE A 70 -4.59 -4.90 3.12
N VAL A 71 -5.60 -4.87 4.00
CA VAL A 71 -6.91 -5.46 3.73
C VAL A 71 -7.59 -4.75 2.55
N ALA A 72 -7.60 -3.42 2.52
CA ALA A 72 -8.17 -2.64 1.43
C ALA A 72 -7.47 -2.93 0.09
N ALA A 73 -6.14 -3.00 0.08
CA ALA A 73 -5.37 -3.37 -1.10
C ALA A 73 -5.72 -4.79 -1.58
N ALA A 74 -5.82 -5.76 -0.66
CA ALA A 74 -6.22 -7.13 -0.98
C ALA A 74 -7.64 -7.18 -1.58
N VAL A 75 -8.60 -6.43 -1.02
CA VAL A 75 -9.97 -6.34 -1.54
C VAL A 75 -9.98 -5.74 -2.94
N ILE A 76 -9.23 -4.66 -3.20
CA ILE A 76 -9.12 -4.07 -4.53
C ILE A 76 -8.57 -5.10 -5.53
N VAL A 77 -7.50 -5.81 -5.18
CA VAL A 77 -6.91 -6.85 -6.03
C VAL A 77 -7.93 -7.96 -6.30
N LEU A 78 -8.60 -8.49 -5.27
CA LEU A 78 -9.60 -9.55 -5.42
C LEU A 78 -10.80 -9.12 -6.27
N LEU A 79 -11.31 -7.90 -6.07
CA LEU A 79 -12.39 -7.34 -6.91
C LEU A 79 -11.93 -7.16 -8.35
N SER A 80 -10.68 -6.76 -8.56
CA SER A 80 -10.09 -6.63 -9.90
C SER A 80 -10.00 -7.98 -10.60
N LEU A 81 -9.52 -9.01 -9.92
CA LEU A 81 -9.47 -10.38 -10.46
C LEU A 81 -10.88 -10.90 -10.76
N LYS A 82 -11.83 -10.78 -9.82
CA LYS A 82 -13.22 -11.19 -10.05
C LYS A 82 -13.82 -10.48 -11.27
N ARG A 83 -13.57 -9.18 -11.41
CA ARG A 83 -14.10 -8.38 -12.52
C ARG A 83 -13.48 -8.78 -13.86
N VAL A 84 -12.20 -9.12 -13.91
CA VAL A 84 -11.57 -9.65 -15.13
C VAL A 84 -12.18 -10.99 -15.50
N VAL A 85 -12.33 -11.91 -14.54
CA VAL A 85 -12.89 -13.26 -14.79
C VAL A 85 -14.36 -13.21 -15.23
N TYR A 86 -15.18 -12.33 -14.64
CA TYR A 86 -16.63 -12.27 -14.90
C TYR A 86 -17.06 -11.29 -16.00
N HIS A 87 -16.20 -10.34 -16.41
CA HIS A 87 -16.62 -9.23 -17.28
C HIS A 87 -15.72 -9.01 -18.50
N ALA A 88 -14.59 -9.73 -18.63
CA ALA A 88 -13.80 -9.65 -19.84
C ALA A 88 -14.46 -10.48 -20.96
N ALA A 89 -15.25 -9.83 -21.80
CA ALA A 89 -15.73 -10.42 -23.05
C ALA A 89 -14.70 -10.28 -24.19
N SER A 90 -13.65 -9.46 -24.01
CA SER A 90 -12.60 -9.18 -24.99
C SER A 90 -11.25 -8.82 -24.32
N ASP A 91 -10.14 -9.05 -25.02
CA ASP A 91 -8.78 -8.74 -24.54
C ASP A 91 -8.56 -7.25 -24.26
N ASP A 92 -9.16 -6.36 -25.05
CA ASP A 92 -9.04 -4.91 -24.85
C ASP A 92 -9.80 -4.41 -23.61
N ASP A 93 -10.95 -4.99 -23.30
CA ASP A 93 -11.67 -4.69 -22.06
C ASP A 93 -10.88 -5.16 -20.83
N ALA A 94 -10.27 -6.35 -20.90
CA ALA A 94 -9.42 -6.85 -19.83
C ALA A 94 -8.23 -5.89 -19.57
N ARG A 95 -7.60 -5.38 -20.64
CA ARG A 95 -6.49 -4.42 -20.52
C ARG A 95 -6.91 -3.12 -19.86
N ARG A 96 -8.10 -2.61 -20.16
CA ARG A 96 -8.62 -1.36 -19.59
C ARG A 96 -9.01 -1.51 -18.12
N ILE A 97 -9.62 -2.65 -17.75
CA ILE A 97 -9.97 -2.97 -16.36
C ILE A 97 -8.70 -3.10 -15.52
N LEU A 98 -7.72 -3.84 -16.01
CA LEU A 98 -6.47 -4.08 -15.29
C LEU A 98 -5.62 -2.81 -15.13
N GLY A 99 -5.62 -1.94 -16.14
CA GLY A 99 -4.97 -0.62 -16.07
C GLY A 99 -5.58 0.27 -15.00
N ARG A 100 -6.92 0.36 -14.95
CA ARG A 100 -7.62 1.13 -13.90
C ARG A 100 -7.40 0.56 -12.51
N ALA A 101 -7.35 -0.76 -12.38
CA ALA A 101 -7.02 -1.43 -11.11
C ALA A 101 -5.61 -1.08 -10.65
N ALA A 102 -4.61 -1.16 -11.54
CA ALA A 102 -3.23 -0.81 -11.22
C ALA A 102 -3.12 0.65 -10.74
N THR A 103 -3.75 1.59 -11.45
CA THR A 103 -3.79 3.00 -11.04
C THR A 103 -4.47 3.16 -9.68
N GLY A 104 -5.58 2.47 -9.42
CA GLY A 104 -6.27 2.52 -8.13
C GLY A 104 -5.40 2.04 -6.96
N VAL A 105 -4.69 0.92 -7.13
CA VAL A 105 -3.77 0.39 -6.11
C VAL A 105 -2.60 1.35 -5.87
N VAL A 106 -1.99 1.87 -6.93
CA VAL A 106 -0.89 2.85 -6.82
C VAL A 106 -1.34 4.10 -6.08
N VAL A 107 -2.48 4.67 -6.46
CA VAL A 107 -3.03 5.88 -5.83
C VAL A 107 -3.32 5.63 -4.34
N LEU A 108 -3.93 4.48 -4.00
CA LEU A 108 -4.20 4.13 -2.61
C LEU A 108 -2.93 4.14 -1.75
N PHE A 109 -1.89 3.42 -2.18
CA PHE A 109 -0.64 3.32 -1.42
C PHE A 109 0.10 4.65 -1.36
N VAL A 110 0.19 5.39 -2.47
CA VAL A 110 0.86 6.69 -2.50
C VAL A 110 0.17 7.67 -1.56
N VAL A 111 -1.16 7.78 -1.61
CA VAL A 111 -1.91 8.66 -0.70
C VAL A 111 -1.73 8.23 0.75
N ALA A 112 -1.84 6.93 1.05
CA ALA A 112 -1.65 6.43 2.40
C ALA A 112 -0.25 6.73 2.96
N THR A 113 0.81 6.54 2.15
CA THR A 113 2.18 6.87 2.54
C THR A 113 2.35 8.36 2.78
N VAL A 114 1.91 9.21 1.85
CA VAL A 114 2.07 10.66 1.94
C VAL A 114 1.35 11.20 3.18
N VAL A 115 0.11 10.78 3.42
CA VAL A 115 -0.66 11.20 4.60
C VAL A 115 0.02 10.76 5.89
N SER A 116 0.49 9.51 5.96
CA SER A 116 1.15 8.96 7.15
C SER A 116 2.47 9.68 7.46
N LEU A 117 3.32 9.89 6.45
CA LEU A 117 4.61 10.57 6.62
C LEU A 117 4.44 12.05 6.95
N THR A 118 3.49 12.72 6.30
CA THR A 118 3.20 14.14 6.57
C THR A 118 2.68 14.32 7.99
N TRP A 119 1.79 13.45 8.45
CA TRP A 119 1.33 13.45 9.84
C TRP A 119 2.48 13.20 10.82
N LEU A 120 3.34 12.20 10.55
CA LEU A 120 4.49 11.91 11.40
C LEU A 120 5.45 13.10 11.47
N ALA A 121 5.67 13.82 10.36
CA ALA A 121 6.51 15.01 10.33
C ALA A 121 5.93 16.16 11.16
N LEU A 122 4.62 16.40 11.04
CA LEU A 122 3.91 17.50 11.70
C LEU A 122 3.65 17.26 13.20
N VAL A 123 3.50 16.00 13.63
CA VAL A 123 3.17 15.71 15.02
C VAL A 123 4.35 16.05 15.94
N PRO A 124 4.12 16.91 16.95
CA PRO A 124 5.09 17.18 18.00
C PRO A 124 5.21 15.96 18.92
N VAL A 125 6.44 15.67 19.37
CA VAL A 125 6.65 14.61 20.37
C VAL A 125 6.17 15.15 21.72
N PRO A 126 5.27 14.45 22.42
CA PRO A 126 4.74 14.94 23.68
C PRO A 126 5.81 14.94 24.77
N ASP A 127 5.77 15.95 25.63
CA ASP A 127 6.66 16.03 26.78
C ASP A 127 6.20 15.05 27.88
N PRO A 128 7.13 14.29 28.48
CA PRO A 128 6.84 13.38 29.59
C PRO A 128 6.52 14.17 30.86
N GLY A 129 5.26 14.61 30.99
CA GLY A 129 4.78 15.37 32.16
C GLY A 129 3.39 15.96 32.00
N GLU A 130 2.94 16.16 30.75
CA GLU A 130 1.61 16.71 30.44
C GLU A 130 0.65 15.61 29.95
N PRO A 131 -0.65 15.65 30.29
CA PRO A 131 -1.64 14.78 29.69
C PRO A 131 -1.81 15.10 28.21
N TYR A 132 -1.44 14.16 27.33
CA TYR A 132 -1.52 14.32 25.88
C TYR A 132 -2.51 13.33 25.28
N ALA A 133 -3.21 13.76 24.22
CA ALA A 133 -4.07 12.92 23.40
C ALA A 133 -3.60 13.00 21.95
N ILE A 134 -3.14 11.89 21.38
CA ILE A 134 -2.68 11.82 20.00
C ILE A 134 -3.78 11.19 19.14
N ALA A 135 -4.27 11.97 18.17
CA ALA A 135 -5.17 11.49 17.15
C ALA A 135 -4.35 10.94 15.98
N PHE A 136 -4.22 9.62 15.90
CA PHE A 136 -3.52 8.95 14.80
C PHE A 136 -4.22 9.19 13.45
N PRO A 137 -3.48 9.16 12.32
CA PRO A 137 -4.05 9.38 10.99
C PRO A 137 -4.73 8.09 10.50
N PHE A 138 -5.75 7.65 11.24
CA PHE A 138 -6.58 6.53 10.89
C PHE A 138 -7.40 6.86 9.63
N PRO A 139 -7.61 5.92 8.69
CA PRO A 139 -7.23 4.49 8.71
C PRO A 139 -5.82 4.17 8.19
N PHE A 140 -5.00 5.18 7.87
CA PHE A 140 -3.73 5.02 7.17
C PHE A 140 -2.63 4.50 8.10
N ALA A 141 -2.39 5.15 9.24
CA ALA A 141 -1.43 4.66 10.23
C ALA A 141 -2.02 4.68 11.63
N SER A 142 -1.49 3.80 12.48
CA SER A 142 -1.87 3.67 13.88
C SER A 142 -0.60 3.52 14.71
N GLY A 143 -0.54 4.12 15.88
CA GLY A 143 0.65 4.03 16.71
C GLY A 143 0.32 3.79 18.16
N GLU A 144 1.37 3.58 18.93
CA GLU A 144 1.35 3.51 20.38
C GLU A 144 2.28 4.59 20.91
N LEU A 145 1.88 5.28 21.98
CA LEU A 145 2.86 6.02 22.77
C LEU A 145 3.36 5.13 23.91
N ARG A 146 4.68 5.02 24.03
CA ARG A 146 5.34 4.37 25.15
C ARG A 146 6.02 5.43 25.99
N MET A 147 5.85 5.30 27.31
CA MET A 147 6.55 6.13 28.28
C MET A 147 7.46 5.23 29.10
N THR A 148 8.76 5.51 29.07
CA THR A 148 9.75 4.84 29.91
C THR A 148 10.19 5.78 31.02
N PRO A 149 10.23 5.31 32.28
CA PRO A 149 10.68 6.10 33.43
C PRO A 149 12.19 6.32 33.47
#